data_AF-A0A7D6DQJ4-F1
#
_entry.id   AF-A0A7D6DQJ4-F1
#
_cell.length_a   1.000
_cell.length_b   1.000
_cell.length_c   1.000
_cell.angle_alpha   90.00
_cell.angle_beta   90.00
_cell.angle_gamma   90.00
#
_symmetry.space_group_name_H-M   'P 1'
#
loop_
_entity.id
_entity.type
_entity.pdbx_description
1 polymer ?
#
loop_
_entity_poly.entity_id
_entity_poly.type
_entity_poly.pdbx_seq_one_letter_code
_entity_poly.pdbx_strand_id
1 'polypeptide(L)'
;MREPNFKLEKQPGVSAIVLKPTLLGSLNHCKQLIDDARAVGLNSVISSSLESSFGLTQLARIASWLTPETVPGLDTLSLFQTQLVRQWPESSLPLIGLNEL
;
A
#
# COMPACT_ATOMS: atom_id res chain seq x y z
N MET A 1 1.52 10.36 13.62
CA MET A 1 2.71 10.26 14.47
C MET A 1 3.21 8.82 14.39
N ARG A 2 4.49 8.55 14.12
CA ARG A 2 5.05 7.19 14.22
C ARG A 2 5.52 6.98 15.66
N GLU A 3 5.13 5.87 16.28
CA GLU A 3 5.62 5.43 17.59
C GLU A 3 7.12 5.09 17.47
N PRO A 4 8.04 5.84 18.11
CA PRO A 4 9.49 5.66 17.94
C PRO A 4 9.98 4.26 18.31
N ASN A 5 9.22 3.56 19.15
CA ASN A 5 9.57 2.27 19.73
C ASN A 5 8.57 1.18 19.33
N PHE A 6 7.87 1.34 18.20
CA PHE A 6 6.97 0.29 17.72
C PHE A 6 7.76 -1.01 17.50
N LYS A 7 7.26 -2.09 18.13
CA LYS A 7 7.74 -3.45 17.92
C LYS A 7 6.58 -4.29 17.40
N LEU A 8 6.87 -5.08 16.38
CA LEU A 8 5.89 -5.99 15.82
C LEU A 8 5.83 -7.26 16.67
N GLU A 9 4.77 -7.39 17.46
CA GLU A 9 4.54 -8.53 18.34
C GLU A 9 3.11 -9.04 18.15
N LYS A 10 2.92 -10.36 18.13
CA LYS A 10 1.58 -10.95 18.05
C LYS A 10 0.91 -10.85 19.42
N GLN A 11 -0.19 -10.12 19.47
CA GLN A 11 -1.03 -9.95 20.65
C GLN A 11 -2.34 -10.75 20.50
N PRO A 12 -2.98 -11.20 21.61
CA PRO A 12 -4.27 -11.88 21.55
C PRO A 12 -5.31 -11.08 20.74
N GLY A 13 -5.96 -11.74 19.78
CA GLY A 13 -6.97 -11.13 18.91
C GLY A 13 -6.42 -10.33 17.70
N VAL A 14 -5.12 -10.04 17.65
CA VAL A 14 -4.52 -9.34 16.50
C VAL A 14 -4.20 -10.35 15.40
N SER A 15 -4.70 -10.07 14.19
CA SER A 15 -4.60 -10.98 13.04
C SER A 15 -3.82 -10.43 11.85
N ALA A 16 -3.63 -9.11 11.79
CA ALA A 16 -2.98 -8.46 10.65
C ALA A 16 -2.32 -7.14 11.02
N ILE A 17 -1.40 -6.71 10.15
CA ILE A 17 -0.89 -5.34 10.09
C ILE A 17 -1.29 -4.65 8.79
N VAL A 18 -1.50 -3.35 8.86
CA VAL A 18 -1.78 -2.49 7.70
C VAL A 18 -0.55 -1.66 7.39
N LEU A 19 0.04 -1.91 6.23
CA LEU A 19 1.24 -1.25 5.76
C LEU A 19 0.86 -0.17 4.78
N LYS A 20 1.20 1.08 5.09
CA LYS A 20 0.99 2.25 4.24
C LYS A 20 2.35 2.75 3.74
N PRO A 21 2.87 2.27 2.58
CA PRO A 21 4.27 2.48 2.20
C PRO A 21 4.71 3.94 2.16
N THR A 22 3.86 4.85 1.67
CA THR A 22 4.12 6.30 1.68
C THR A 22 4.39 6.84 3.08
N LEU A 23 3.71 6.30 4.10
CA LEU A 23 3.89 6.66 5.50
C LEU A 23 4.97 5.84 6.21
N LEU A 24 5.56 4.82 5.57
CA LEU A 24 6.59 3.92 6.12
C LEU A 24 7.99 4.20 5.54
N GLY A 25 8.07 4.67 4.29
CA GLY A 25 9.32 5.02 3.62
C GLY A 25 9.73 3.95 2.61
N SER A 26 10.92 3.36 2.77
CA SER A 26 11.51 2.50 1.73
C SER A 26 10.77 1.18 1.53
N LEU A 27 10.83 0.64 0.31
CA LEU A 27 10.31 -0.70 0.00
C LEU A 27 11.02 -1.79 0.79
N ASN A 28 12.32 -1.64 1.04
CA ASN A 28 13.09 -2.58 1.87
C ASN A 28 12.52 -2.63 3.29
N HIS A 29 12.15 -1.48 3.87
CA HIS A 29 11.53 -1.44 5.18
C HIS A 29 10.13 -2.08 5.17
N CYS A 30 9.32 -1.84 4.13
CA CYS A 30 8.03 -2.51 3.97
C CYS A 30 8.19 -4.04 3.89
N LYS A 31 9.15 -4.52 3.09
CA LYS A 31 9.46 -5.94 2.96
C LYS A 31 9.88 -6.55 4.29
N GLN A 32 10.76 -5.88 5.05
CA GLN A 32 11.16 -6.33 6.37
C GLN A 32 9.96 -6.52 7.30
N LEU A 33 9.05 -5.53 7.37
CA LEU A 33 7.85 -5.64 8.21
C LEU A 33 6.93 -6.79 7.79
N ILE A 34 6.83 -7.08 6.49
CA ILE A 34 6.04 -8.23 5.99
C ILE A 34 6.68 -9.55 6.40
N ASP A 35 8.00 -9.66 6.29
CA ASP A 35 8.74 -10.85 6.68
C ASP A 35 8.64 -11.08 8.20
N ASP A 36 8.76 -10.01 9.00
CA ASP A 36 8.57 -10.05 10.46
C ASP A 36 7.13 -10.45 10.84
N ALA A 37 6.12 -9.90 10.15
CA ALA A 37 4.71 -10.25 10.37
C ALA A 37 4.44 -11.73 10.07
N ARG A 38 4.99 -12.24 8.97
CA ARG A 38 4.89 -13.65 8.59
C ARG A 38 5.54 -14.54 9.66
N ALA A 39 6.69 -14.16 10.18
CA ALA A 39 7.40 -14.93 11.21
C ALA A 39 6.59 -15.09 12.51
N VAL A 40 5.76 -14.11 12.86
CA VAL A 40 4.86 -14.19 14.02
C VAL A 40 3.44 -14.67 13.66
N GLY A 41 3.18 -15.03 12.41
CA GLY A 41 1.87 -15.52 11.95
C GLY A 41 0.79 -14.45 11.94
N LEU A 42 1.13 -13.24 11.49
CA LEU A 42 0.23 -12.14 11.18
C LEU A 42 0.13 -11.95 9.66
N ASN A 43 -1.08 -11.62 9.18
CA ASN A 43 -1.25 -11.19 7.80
C ASN A 43 -0.73 -9.76 7.59
N SER A 44 -0.34 -9.44 6.36
CA SER A 44 0.07 -8.09 5.98
C SER A 44 -0.83 -7.57 4.86
N VAL A 45 -1.36 -6.36 5.02
CA VAL A 45 -2.20 -5.68 4.02
C VAL A 45 -1.47 -4.43 3.53
N ILE A 46 -1.06 -4.40 2.26
CA ILE A 46 -0.64 -3.15 1.62
C ILE A 46 -1.86 -2.25 1.45
N SER A 47 -1.75 -1.00 1.89
CA SER A 47 -2.86 -0.04 1.90
C SER A 47 -2.43 1.33 1.41
N SER A 48 -3.38 2.02 0.79
CA SER A 48 -3.23 3.38 0.29
C SER A 48 -3.15 4.42 1.42
N SER A 49 -2.39 5.48 1.14
CA SER A 49 -2.36 6.75 1.89
C SER A 49 -2.92 7.91 1.05
N LEU A 50 -3.85 7.61 0.13
CA LEU A 50 -4.39 8.55 -0.86
C LEU A 50 -3.34 8.98 -1.91
N GLU A 51 -2.61 8.01 -2.46
CA GLU A 51 -1.72 8.24 -3.59
C GLU A 51 -2.51 8.52 -4.88
N SER A 52 -1.89 9.20 -5.85
CA SER A 52 -2.41 9.27 -7.22
C SER A 52 -2.45 7.90 -7.89
N SER A 53 -3.11 7.79 -9.04
CA SER A 53 -3.13 6.55 -9.83
C SER A 53 -1.73 5.97 -10.14
N PHE A 54 -0.74 6.84 -10.34
CA PHE A 54 0.66 6.42 -10.49
C PHE A 54 1.17 5.64 -9.26
N GLY A 55 0.96 6.18 -8.06
CA GLY A 55 1.34 5.51 -6.82
C GLY A 55 0.49 4.27 -6.54
N LEU A 56 -0.83 4.34 -6.75
CA LEU A 56 -1.75 3.21 -6.54
C LEU A 56 -1.37 1.99 -7.38
N THR A 57 -1.02 2.18 -8.67
CA THR A 57 -0.56 1.07 -9.52
C THR A 57 0.78 0.48 -9.05
N GLN A 58 1.66 1.28 -8.44
CA GLN A 58 2.87 0.75 -7.80
C GLN A 58 2.51 -0.06 -6.55
N LEU A 59 1.60 0.42 -5.71
CA LEU A 59 1.10 -0.32 -4.55
C LEU A 59 0.42 -1.63 -4.94
N ALA A 60 -0.36 -1.66 -6.02
CA ALA A 60 -0.96 -2.88 -6.55
C ALA A 60 0.10 -3.91 -6.96
N ARG A 61 1.18 -3.47 -7.63
CA ARG A 61 2.32 -4.33 -7.98
C ARG A 61 3.07 -4.83 -6.75
N ILE A 62 3.26 -3.98 -5.74
CA ILE A 62 3.91 -4.36 -4.47
C ILE A 62 3.06 -5.39 -3.73
N ALA A 63 1.74 -5.22 -3.68
CA ALA A 63 0.84 -6.18 -3.05
C ALA A 63 0.87 -7.53 -3.77
N SER A 64 0.77 -7.53 -5.10
CA SER A 64 0.87 -8.75 -5.91
C SER A 64 2.22 -9.47 -5.72
N TRP A 65 3.31 -8.73 -5.48
CA TRP A 65 4.63 -9.30 -5.24
C TRP A 65 4.80 -9.84 -3.81
N LEU A 66 4.50 -9.02 -2.79
CA LEU A 66 4.90 -9.30 -1.41
C LEU A 66 3.79 -9.91 -0.56
N THR A 67 2.52 -9.71 -0.94
CA THR A 67 1.33 -10.21 -0.23
C THR A 67 0.32 -10.83 -1.21
N PRO A 68 0.72 -11.80 -2.06
CA PRO A 68 -0.12 -12.30 -3.15
C PRO A 68 -1.46 -12.90 -2.68
N GLU A 69 -1.50 -13.48 -1.48
CA GLU A 69 -2.70 -14.09 -0.88
C GLU A 69 -3.62 -13.07 -0.18
N THR A 70 -3.23 -11.79 -0.14
CA THR A 70 -3.97 -10.74 0.58
C THR A 70 -4.42 -9.66 -0.39
N VAL A 71 -5.74 -9.45 -0.48
CA VAL A 71 -6.31 -8.31 -1.22
C VAL A 71 -5.84 -6.99 -0.58
N PRO A 72 -5.24 -6.06 -1.33
CA PRO A 72 -4.74 -4.81 -0.77
C PRO A 72 -5.86 -3.77 -0.59
N GLY A 73 -5.68 -2.86 0.36
CA GLY A 73 -6.61 -1.77 0.63
C GLY A 73 -6.32 -0.54 -0.23
N LEU A 74 -6.66 -0.59 -1.52
CA LEU A 74 -6.32 0.44 -2.53
C LEU A 74 -7.52 1.18 -3.13
N ASP A 75 -8.74 0.93 -2.65
CA ASP A 75 -9.98 1.54 -3.17
C ASP A 75 -10.15 3.00 -2.72
N THR A 76 -9.25 3.86 -3.18
CA THR A 76 -9.20 5.29 -2.84
C THR A 76 -9.22 6.19 -4.06
N LEU A 77 -9.08 5.63 -5.28
CA LEU A 77 -8.99 6.41 -6.50
C LEU A 77 -10.26 7.24 -6.78
N SER A 78 -11.44 6.71 -6.43
CA SER A 78 -12.74 7.36 -6.60
C SER A 78 -12.89 8.65 -5.78
N LEU A 79 -11.99 8.91 -4.83
CA LEU A 79 -11.94 10.16 -4.05
C LEU A 79 -11.30 11.32 -4.83
N PHE A 80 -10.67 11.05 -5.98
CA PHE A 80 -10.01 12.03 -6.83
C PHE A 80 -10.84 12.34 -8.08
N GLN A 81 -10.52 13.48 -8.71
CA GLN A 81 -11.16 13.91 -9.96
C GLN A 81 -10.40 13.45 -11.21
N THR A 82 -9.10 13.18 -11.10
CA THR A 82 -8.22 12.82 -12.22
C THR A 82 -7.18 11.79 -11.82
N GLN A 83 -6.63 11.12 -12.82
CA GLN A 83 -5.49 10.22 -12.75
C GLN A 83 -4.24 10.98 -13.23
N LEU A 84 -3.07 10.62 -12.71
CA LEU A 84 -1.80 11.24 -13.10
C LEU A 84 -0.85 10.19 -13.64
N VAL A 85 -0.24 10.45 -14.79
CA VAL A 85 0.89 9.73 -15.43
C VAL A 85 0.60 8.29 -15.84
N ARG A 86 -0.04 7.48 -15.00
CA ARG A 86 -0.39 6.09 -15.25
C ARG A 86 -1.82 5.82 -14.81
N GLN A 87 -2.59 5.22 -15.72
CA GLN A 87 -3.96 4.84 -15.49
C GLN A 87 -4.07 3.63 -14.54
N TRP A 88 -5.03 3.68 -13.63
CA TRP A 88 -5.56 2.50 -12.94
C TRP A 88 -6.48 1.74 -13.89
N PRO A 89 -6.33 0.41 -14.06
CA PRO A 89 -7.11 -0.36 -15.01
C PRO A 89 -8.61 -0.09 -14.89
N GLU A 90 -9.27 0.09 -16.03
CA GLU A 90 -10.73 0.28 -16.14
C GLU A 90 -11.29 1.55 -15.47
N SER A 91 -10.45 2.41 -14.87
CA SER A 91 -10.89 3.70 -14.33
C SER A 91 -11.28 4.67 -15.46
N SER A 92 -12.46 5.26 -15.32
CA SER A 92 -13.02 6.26 -16.25
C SER A 92 -12.61 7.70 -15.93
N LEU A 93 -11.83 7.92 -14.87
CA LEU A 93 -11.35 9.26 -14.51
C LEU A 93 -10.38 9.78 -15.60
N PRO A 94 -10.41 11.08 -15.95
CA PRO A 94 -9.47 11.67 -16.92
C PRO A 94 -8.01 11.44 -16.50
N LEU A 95 -7.13 11.12 -17.45
CA LEU A 95 -5.69 10.93 -17.22
C LEU A 95 -4.90 12.16 -17.68
N ILE A 96 -4.14 12.76 -16.77
CA ILE A 96 -3.20 13.85 -17.06
C ILE A 96 -1.80 13.25 -17.31
N GLY A 97 -1.23 13.52 -18.48
CA GLY A 97 0.12 13.06 -18.86
C GLY A 97 1.24 13.81 -18.14
N LEU A 98 2.45 13.25 -18.13
CA LEU A 98 3.62 13.89 -17.49
C LEU A 98 4.00 15.24 -18.15
N ASN A 99 3.72 15.39 -19.43
CA ASN A 99 3.92 16.64 -20.20
C ASN A 99 2.91 17.75 -19.86
N GLU A 100 1.89 17.44 -19.07
CA GLU A 100 0.80 18.34 -18.67
C GLU A 100 0.82 18.67 -17.17
N LEU A 101 1.89 18.24 -16.47
CA LEU A 101 2.12 18.47 -15.03
C LEU A 101 2.99 19.71 -14.75
#